data_AF-A0A658NN44-F1
#
_entry.id   AF-A0A658NN44-F1
#
_cell.length_a   1.000
_cell.length_b   1.000
_cell.length_c   1.000
_cell.angle_alpha   90.00
_cell.angle_beta   90.00
_cell.angle_gamma   90.00
#
_symmetry.space_group_name_H-M   'P 1'
#
loop_
_entity.id
_entity.type
_entity.pdbx_description
1 polymer ?
#
loop_
_entity_poly.entity_id
_entity_poly.type
_entity_poly.pdbx_seq_one_letter_code
_entity_poly.pdbx_strand_id
1 'polypeptide(L)'
;IGGPTMVRAAAKNHGNEQGGVGIVTDPEDYGCIVDELKANAGKLSHKTRFALAVKAFTHTARYDSAISNYLTALVTNAAGDVS
;
A
#
# COMPACT_ATOMS: atom_id res chain seq x y z
N ILE A 1 1.12 -13.31 -2.71
CA ILE A 1 -0.11 -13.43 -1.89
C ILE A 1 0.07 -12.83 -0.50
N GLY A 2 1.00 -13.30 0.34
CA GLY A 2 1.15 -12.80 1.72
C GLY A 2 1.42 -11.30 1.85
N GLY A 3 2.31 -10.74 1.01
CA GLY A 3 2.66 -9.32 1.03
C GLY A 3 1.45 -8.38 0.88
N PRO A 4 0.70 -8.44 -0.24
CA PRO A 4 -0.51 -7.65 -0.43
C PRO A 4 -1.57 -7.83 0.68
N THR A 5 -1.71 -9.04 1.21
CA THR A 5 -2.63 -9.31 2.33
C THR A 5 -2.21 -8.55 3.60
N MET A 6 -0.94 -8.60 3.98
CA MET A 6 -0.43 -7.87 5.15
C MET A 6 -0.56 -6.36 4.98
N VAL A 7 -0.22 -5.85 3.79
CA VAL A 7 -0.33 -4.42 3.47
C VAL A 7 -1.77 -3.93 3.60
N ARG A 8 -2.73 -4.65 3.01
CA ARG A 8 -4.16 -4.29 3.10
C ARG A 8 -4.71 -4.39 4.52
N ALA A 9 -4.29 -5.41 5.28
CA ALA A 9 -4.72 -5.60 6.66
C ALA A 9 -4.22 -4.44 7.55
N ALA A 10 -2.95 -4.07 7.43
CA ALA A 10 -2.36 -2.95 8.16
C ALA A 10 -3.00 -1.61 7.78
N ALA A 11 -3.21 -1.35 6.48
CA ALA A 11 -3.86 -0.15 5.97
C ALA A 11 -5.31 0.00 6.47
N LYS A 12 -6.07 -1.10 6.50
CA LYS A 12 -7.43 -1.12 7.07
C LYS A 12 -7.42 -0.74 8.55
N ASN A 13 -6.38 -1.13 9.28
CA ASN A 13 -6.24 -0.88 10.71
C ASN A 13 -5.46 0.42 11.03
N HIS A 14 -5.56 1.47 10.20
CA HIS A 14 -4.97 2.78 10.51
C HIS A 14 -5.57 3.43 11.78
N GLY A 15 -6.73 2.95 12.20
CA GLY A 15 -7.36 3.26 13.48
C GLY A 15 -7.98 4.64 13.51
N ASN A 16 -7.88 5.31 14.66
CA ASN A 16 -8.45 6.63 14.92
C ASN A 16 -7.48 7.45 15.80
N GLU A 17 -7.96 8.50 16.45
CA GLU A 17 -7.14 9.36 17.33
C GLU A 17 -6.51 8.63 18.52
N GLN A 18 -7.10 7.52 18.98
CA GLN A 18 -6.63 6.77 20.16
C GLN A 18 -5.49 5.80 19.83
N GLY A 19 -5.34 5.40 18.56
CA GLY A 19 -4.31 4.47 18.14
C GLY A 19 -4.57 3.86 16.77
N GLY A 20 -3.68 2.96 16.34
CA GLY A 20 -3.76 2.26 15.05
C GLY A 20 -2.39 1.85 14.53
N VAL A 21 -2.38 1.32 13.31
CA VAL A 21 -1.16 0.83 12.62
C VAL A 21 -0.71 1.83 11.55
N GLY A 22 0.58 2.18 11.56
CA GLY A 22 1.22 2.89 10.45
C GLY A 22 1.84 1.89 9.47
N ILE A 23 1.36 1.85 8.24
CA ILE A 23 1.87 0.97 7.17
C ILE A 23 2.73 1.77 6.20
N VAL A 24 3.96 1.32 5.93
CA VAL A 24 4.85 2.02 5.00
C VAL A 24 5.10 1.14 3.78
N THR A 25 4.88 1.69 2.59
CA THR A 25 5.04 0.98 1.31
C THR A 25 6.04 1.64 0.37
N ASP A 26 6.58 2.80 0.77
CA ASP A 26 7.46 3.64 -0.03
C ASP A 26 8.63 4.13 0.85
N PRO A 27 9.89 3.83 0.49
CA PRO A 27 11.06 4.27 1.23
C PRO A 27 11.19 5.79 1.37
N GLU A 28 10.61 6.58 0.45
CA GLU A 28 10.64 8.04 0.52
C GLU A 28 9.93 8.58 1.77
N ASP A 29 8.97 7.82 2.33
CA ASP A 29 8.24 8.21 3.54
C ASP A 29 9.06 7.98 4.83
N TYR A 30 10.21 7.29 4.79
CA TYR A 30 10.95 6.98 6.01
C TYR A 30 11.44 8.21 6.76
N GLY A 31 11.92 9.23 6.04
CA GLY A 31 12.42 10.46 6.66
C GLY A 31 11.36 11.16 7.50
N CYS A 32 10.21 11.46 6.88
CA CYS A 32 9.13 12.18 7.57
C CYS A 32 8.53 11.37 8.73
N ILE A 33 8.43 10.04 8.58
CA ILE A 33 7.95 9.14 9.65
C ILE A 33 8.91 9.16 10.85
N VAL A 34 10.21 9.03 10.60
CA VAL A 34 11.21 9.03 11.69
C VAL A 34 11.20 10.37 12.41
N ASP A 35 11.09 11.47 11.69
CA ASP A 35 11.02 12.80 12.29
C ASP A 35 9.75 12.99 13.12
N GLU A 36 8.60 12.55 12.63
CA GLU A 36 7.34 12.59 13.39
C GLU A 36 7.41 11.72 14.65
N LEU A 37 7.95 10.50 14.55
CA LEU A 37 8.11 9.61 15.70
C LEU A 37 9.00 10.23 16.78
N LYS A 38 10.11 10.87 16.38
CA LYS A 38 10.99 11.59 17.32
C LYS A 38 10.29 12.75 18.00
N ALA A 39 9.47 13.51 17.26
CA ALA A 39 8.75 14.66 17.78
C ALA A 39 7.57 14.28 18.69
N ASN A 40 6.94 13.13 18.45
CA ASN A 40 5.67 12.74 19.07
C ASN A 40 5.78 11.53 20.01
N ALA A 41 6.89 11.42 20.76
CA ALA A 41 7.12 10.36 21.76
C ALA A 41 6.90 8.94 21.20
N GLY A 42 7.42 8.69 19.99
CA GLY A 42 7.34 7.40 19.31
C GLY A 42 5.97 7.08 18.70
N LYS A 43 5.10 8.09 18.51
CA LYS A 43 3.75 7.90 17.95
C LYS A 43 3.58 8.65 16.65
N LEU A 44 2.91 8.02 15.70
CA LEU A 44 2.37 8.73 14.54
C LEU A 44 1.03 9.37 14.91
N SER A 45 0.72 10.50 14.30
CA SER A 45 -0.62 11.06 14.33
C SER A 45 -1.61 10.19 13.56
N HIS A 46 -2.89 10.31 13.86
CA HIS A 46 -3.94 9.65 13.08
C HIS A 46 -3.92 10.13 11.62
N LYS A 47 -3.70 11.43 11.39
CA LYS A 47 -3.55 12.02 10.05
C LYS A 47 -2.47 11.32 9.23
N THR A 48 -1.28 11.10 9.81
CA THR A 48 -0.20 10.39 9.11
C THR A 48 -0.56 8.94 8.83
N ARG A 49 -1.09 8.20 9.81
CA ARG A 49 -1.52 6.80 9.59
C ARG A 49 -2.57 6.69 8.48
N PHE A 50 -3.52 7.62 8.42
CA PHE A 50 -4.54 7.66 7.37
C PHE A 50 -3.92 7.90 6.00
N ALA A 51 -3.02 8.88 5.87
CA ALA A 51 -2.32 9.16 4.61
C ALA A 51 -1.52 7.94 4.12
N LEU A 52 -0.83 7.27 5.04
CA LEU A 52 -0.09 6.04 4.77
C LEU A 52 -1.01 4.89 4.32
N ALA A 53 -2.19 4.75 4.92
CA ALA A 53 -3.17 3.76 4.48
C ALA A 53 -3.70 4.03 3.07
N VAL A 54 -3.96 5.29 2.72
CA VAL A 54 -4.36 5.68 1.35
C VAL A 54 -3.27 5.31 0.34
N LYS A 55 -2.00 5.62 0.64
CA LYS A 55 -0.85 5.21 -0.18
C LYS A 55 -0.78 3.69 -0.35
N ALA A 56 -0.91 2.94 0.75
CA ALA A 56 -0.85 1.49 0.73
C ALA A 56 -1.96 0.84 -0.12
N PHE A 57 -3.22 1.29 0.01
CA PHE A 57 -4.30 0.78 -0.84
C PHE A 57 -4.06 1.11 -2.32
N THR A 58 -3.59 2.32 -2.61
CA THR A 58 -3.23 2.74 -3.98
C THR A 58 -2.12 1.86 -4.56
N HIS A 59 -1.09 1.55 -3.76
CA HIS A 59 0.00 0.66 -4.16
C HIS A 59 -0.53 -0.73 -4.52
N THR A 60 -1.39 -1.32 -3.69
CA THR A 60 -1.97 -2.64 -3.97
C THR A 60 -2.90 -2.65 -5.18
N ALA A 61 -3.68 -1.59 -5.41
CA ALA A 61 -4.54 -1.47 -6.58
C ALA A 61 -3.73 -1.39 -7.89
N ARG A 62 -2.60 -0.66 -7.87
CA ARG A 62 -1.66 -0.60 -9.01
C ARG A 62 -1.04 -1.96 -9.30
N TYR A 63 -0.63 -2.67 -8.24
CA TYR A 63 -0.08 -4.02 -8.36
C TYR A 63 -1.08 -4.99 -9.01
N ASP A 64 -2.33 -5.02 -8.53
CA ASP A 64 -3.38 -5.89 -9.08
C ASP A 64 -3.71 -5.52 -10.55
N SER A 65 -3.72 -4.22 -10.87
CA SER A 65 -3.94 -3.73 -12.24
C SER A 65 -2.81 -4.16 -13.17
N ALA A 66 -1.55 -4.11 -12.74
CA ALA A 66 -0.41 -4.56 -13.52
C ALA A 66 -0.50 -6.07 -13.83
N ILE A 67 -0.90 -6.89 -12.85
CA ILE A 67 -1.15 -8.32 -13.05
C ILE A 67 -2.28 -8.54 -14.06
N SER A 68 -3.41 -7.85 -13.89
CA SER A 68 -4.56 -7.96 -14.81
C SER A 68 -4.14 -7.65 -16.24
N ASN A 69 -3.43 -6.54 -16.45
CA ASN A 69 -2.96 -6.14 -17.78
C ASN A 69 -2.03 -7.18 -18.41
N TYR A 70 -1.09 -7.73 -17.62
CA TYR A 70 -0.19 -8.78 -18.10
C TYR A 70 -0.95 -10.05 -18.52
N LEU A 71 -1.90 -10.51 -17.71
CA LEU A 71 -2.70 -11.70 -18.01
C LEU A 71 -3.59 -11.48 -19.25
N THR A 72 -4.21 -10.31 -19.38
CA THR A 72 -5.00 -9.96 -20.58
C THR A 72 -4.13 -9.97 -21.83
N ALA A 73 -2.92 -9.40 -21.79
CA ALA A 73 -2.01 -9.41 -22.92
C ALA A 73 -1.62 -10.82 -23.36
N LEU A 74 -1.40 -11.76 -22.42
CA LEU A 74 -1.13 -13.16 -22.74
C LEU A 74 -2.31 -13.83 -23.45
N VAL A 75 -3.54 -13.59 -23.00
CA VAL A 75 -4.75 -14.13 -23.64
C VAL A 75 -4.90 -13.57 -25.05
N THR A 76 -4.72 -12.26 -25.24
CA THR A 76 -4.79 -11.63 -26.55
C THR A 76 -3.74 -12.16 -27.51
N ASN A 77 -2.49 -12.33 -27.06
CA ASN A 77 -1.41 -12.85 -27.90
C ASN A 77 -1.61 -14.33 -28.25
N ALA A 78 -2.09 -15.15 -27.31
CA ALA A 78 -2.40 -16.56 -27.57
C ALA A 78 -3.58 -16.75 -28.55
N ALA A 79 -4.54 -15.82 -28.56
CA ALA A 79 -5.64 -15.81 -29.52
C ALA A 79 -5.25 -15.27 -30.91
N GLY A 80 -4.07 -14.65 -31.06
CA GLY A 80 -3.57 -14.07 -32.30
C GLY A 80 -2.70 -15.01 -33.15
N ASP A 81 -2.40 -16.22 -32.67
CA ASP A 81 -1.56 -17.22 -33.36
C ASP A 81 -2.39 -18.31 -34.07
N VAL A 82 -3.68 -18.01 -34.31
CA VAL A 82 -4.57 -18.80 -35.18
C VAL A 82 -4.80 -17.98 -36.45
N SER A 83 -3.75 -17.86 -37.27
CA SER A 83 -3.84 -17.44 -38.67
C SER A 83 -3.27 -18.52 -39.57
#